data_AF-A0A8J3BP00-F1
#
_entry.id   AF-A0A8J3BP00-F1
#
_cell.length_a   1.000
_cell.length_b   1.000
_cell.length_c   1.000
_cell.angle_alpha   90.00
_cell.angle_beta   90.00
_cell.angle_gamma   90.00
#
_symmetry.space_group_name_H-M   'P 1'
#
loop_
_entity.id
_entity.type
_entity.pdbx_description
1 polymer ?
#
loop_
_entity_poly.entity_id
_entity_poly.type
_entity_poly.pdbx_seq_one_letter_code
_entity_poly.pdbx_strand_id
1 'polypeptide(L)'
;MKALQVSIMGLCLTGFLACAQNSKTPKQVLDSFSEKFPTAKYVKWDKENETEWEAEFKMDGIKYSANFDTDGAWKETEHKVKSSEVPEQIKTALTTAFPDSKIEDIEVSDTKSGRFYEFMIEKGETDMEIVIDSKGNIVKKEMKDEEDSDND
;
A
#
# COMPACT_ATOMS: atom_id res chain seq x y z
N MET A 1 -35.80 49.11 -28.32
CA MET A 1 -36.80 48.81 -27.26
C MET A 1 -36.78 47.30 -27.06
N LYS A 2 -35.95 46.80 -26.13
CA LYS A 2 -36.22 46.45 -24.72
C LYS A 2 -37.10 45.21 -24.51
N ALA A 3 -36.45 44.12 -24.11
CA ALA A 3 -36.73 43.25 -22.95
C ALA A 3 -35.45 42.38 -22.81
N LEU A 4 -34.57 42.45 -21.81
CA LEU A 4 -34.58 42.46 -20.35
C LEU A 4 -34.93 41.10 -19.67
N GLN A 5 -33.84 40.37 -19.39
CA GLN A 5 -33.49 39.52 -18.23
C GLN A 5 -34.20 38.15 -18.07
N VAL A 6 -33.43 37.09 -17.74
CA VAL A 6 -33.16 36.59 -16.37
C VAL A 6 -31.97 35.61 -16.42
N SER A 7 -31.00 35.78 -15.52
CA SER A 7 -29.93 34.83 -15.24
C SER A 7 -30.45 33.61 -14.47
N ILE A 8 -30.09 32.39 -14.89
CA ILE A 8 -30.25 31.18 -14.06
C ILE A 8 -28.86 30.55 -13.87
N MET A 9 -28.38 30.68 -12.63
CA MET A 9 -27.30 29.90 -12.04
C MET A 9 -27.71 28.42 -12.08
N GLY A 10 -27.12 27.66 -12.99
CA GLY A 10 -27.37 26.22 -13.16
C GLY A 10 -26.54 25.40 -12.19
N LEU A 11 -27.18 25.07 -11.07
CA LEU A 11 -26.77 24.22 -9.95
C LEU A 11 -25.97 22.96 -10.35
N CYS A 12 -24.73 22.88 -9.87
CA CYS A 12 -23.88 21.70 -9.94
C CYS A 12 -24.47 20.61 -9.02
N LEU A 13 -25.15 19.62 -9.59
CA LEU A 13 -25.58 18.43 -8.85
C LEU A 13 -24.56 17.31 -9.07
N THR A 14 -23.52 17.32 -8.25
CA THR A 14 -22.70 16.12 -8.01
C THR A 14 -23.55 15.12 -7.23
N GLY A 15 -23.93 14.03 -7.88
CA GLY A 15 -24.54 12.89 -7.23
C GLY A 15 -23.49 12.14 -6.43
N PHE A 16 -23.23 12.57 -5.20
CA PHE A 16 -22.64 11.69 -4.19
C PHE A 16 -23.71 10.68 -3.79
N LEU A 17 -23.55 9.44 -4.25
CA LEU A 17 -24.15 8.29 -3.56
C LEU A 17 -23.43 8.18 -2.22
N ALA A 18 -23.99 8.84 -1.21
CA ALA A 18 -23.60 8.65 0.18
C ALA A 18 -24.10 7.26 0.61
N CYS A 19 -23.26 6.24 0.40
CA CYS A 19 -23.36 5.03 1.21
C CYS A 19 -23.00 5.43 2.64
N ALA A 20 -24.01 5.51 3.51
CA ALA A 20 -23.82 5.60 4.95
C ALA A 20 -23.19 4.29 5.46
N GLN A 21 -21.88 4.14 5.31
CA GLN A 21 -21.09 3.26 6.17
C GLN A 21 -20.67 4.09 7.37
N ASN A 22 -21.00 3.62 8.57
CA ASN A 22 -20.37 4.08 9.81
C ASN A 22 -18.87 3.68 9.76
N SER A 23 -18.07 4.35 8.93
CA SER A 23 -16.64 4.07 8.84
C SER A 23 -15.98 4.67 10.06
N LYS A 24 -15.43 3.82 10.93
CA LYS A 24 -14.52 4.26 12.01
C LYS A 24 -13.33 5.06 11.46
N THR A 25 -13.02 4.88 10.18
CA THR A 25 -11.98 5.58 9.42
C THR A 25 -12.25 7.09 9.33
N PRO A 26 -11.27 7.94 9.70
CA PRO A 26 -11.38 9.39 9.56
C PRO A 26 -11.66 9.85 8.13
N LYS A 27 -12.46 10.90 7.98
CA LYS A 27 -12.78 11.47 6.66
C LYS A 27 -11.53 11.88 5.86
N GLN A 28 -10.52 12.44 6.53
CA GLN A 28 -9.28 12.87 5.87
C GLN A 28 -8.49 11.70 5.26
N VAL A 29 -8.54 10.53 5.92
CA VAL A 29 -7.95 9.28 5.41
C VAL A 29 -8.70 8.82 4.15
N LEU A 30 -10.04 8.79 4.20
CA LEU A 30 -10.87 8.39 3.04
C LEU A 30 -10.67 9.31 1.84
N ASP A 31 -10.59 10.63 2.07
CA ASP A 31 -10.37 11.63 1.02
C ASP A 31 -8.97 11.46 0.39
N SER A 32 -7.93 11.32 1.21
CA SER A 32 -6.55 11.15 0.74
C SER A 32 -6.35 9.84 -0.04
N PHE A 33 -6.96 8.75 0.43
CA PHE A 33 -6.97 7.48 -0.30
C PHE A 33 -7.64 7.61 -1.66
N SER A 34 -8.82 8.24 -1.72
CA SER A 34 -9.58 8.38 -2.97
C SER A 34 -8.86 9.27 -3.99
N GLU A 35 -8.14 10.28 -3.52
CA GLU A 35 -7.27 11.12 -4.36
C GLU A 35 -6.08 10.34 -4.92
N LYS A 36 -5.43 9.53 -4.08
CA LYS A 36 -4.22 8.79 -4.46
C LYS A 36 -4.53 7.57 -5.33
N PHE A 37 -5.65 6.87 -5.09
CA PHE A 37 -6.04 5.64 -5.77
C PHE A 37 -7.44 5.75 -6.40
N PRO A 38 -7.63 6.63 -7.40
CA PRO A 38 -8.95 6.92 -7.97
C PRO A 38 -9.59 5.72 -8.70
N THR A 39 -8.81 4.69 -9.02
CA THR A 39 -9.26 3.47 -9.71
C THR A 39 -9.39 2.26 -8.78
N ALA A 40 -9.12 2.42 -7.47
CA ALA A 40 -9.22 1.35 -6.50
C ALA A 40 -10.63 0.75 -6.42
N LYS A 41 -10.69 -0.56 -6.22
CA LYS A 41 -11.92 -1.33 -6.08
C LYS A 41 -11.80 -2.28 -4.89
N TYR A 42 -12.95 -2.71 -4.38
CA TYR A 42 -13.03 -3.67 -3.27
C TYR A 42 -12.26 -3.22 -2.02
N VAL A 43 -12.32 -1.91 -1.72
CA VAL A 43 -11.60 -1.30 -0.61
C VAL A 43 -12.18 -1.79 0.72
N LYS A 44 -11.33 -2.34 1.58
CA LYS A 44 -11.60 -2.63 2.98
C LYS A 44 -10.71 -1.76 3.84
N TRP A 45 -11.17 -1.44 5.04
CA TRP A 45 -10.47 -0.54 5.95
C TRP A 45 -10.38 -1.18 7.32
N ASP A 46 -9.17 -1.21 7.83
CA ASP A 46 -8.86 -1.68 9.17
C ASP A 46 -7.93 -0.70 9.88
N LYS A 47 -7.94 -0.75 11.21
CA LYS A 47 -7.10 0.11 12.05
C LYS A 47 -5.87 -0.70 12.44
N GLU A 48 -4.73 -0.35 11.85
CA GLU A 48 -3.46 -1.03 12.10
C GLU A 48 -2.99 -0.78 13.54
N ASN A 49 -3.07 0.48 13.98
CA ASN A 49 -2.77 0.87 15.35
C ASN A 49 -3.48 2.19 15.69
N GLU A 50 -3.26 2.73 16.90
CA GLU A 50 -3.92 3.96 17.36
C GLU A 50 -3.75 5.18 16.43
N THR A 51 -2.67 5.22 15.67
CA THR A 51 -2.30 6.35 14.81
C THR A 51 -2.44 6.07 13.31
N GLU A 52 -2.81 4.86 12.93
CA GLU A 52 -2.67 4.38 11.54
C GLU A 52 -3.88 3.57 11.07
N TRP A 53 -4.20 3.77 9.81
CA TRP A 53 -5.27 3.10 9.08
C TRP A 53 -4.70 2.44 7.85
N GLU A 54 -5.14 1.22 7.59
CA GLU A 54 -4.79 0.46 6.42
C GLU A 54 -6.01 0.30 5.51
N ALA A 55 -5.78 0.50 4.22
CA ALA A 55 -6.71 0.12 3.18
C ALA A 55 -6.17 -1.07 2.37
N GLU A 56 -6.86 -2.20 2.43
CA GLU A 56 -6.70 -3.26 1.45
C GLU A 56 -7.61 -3.00 0.24
N PHE A 57 -7.09 -3.10 -0.98
CA PHE A 57 -7.86 -2.86 -2.19
C PHE A 57 -7.31 -3.61 -3.40
N LYS A 58 -8.03 -3.52 -4.52
CA LYS A 58 -7.55 -3.97 -5.82
C LYS A 58 -7.43 -2.81 -6.80
N MET A 59 -6.33 -2.79 -7.53
CA MET A 59 -6.07 -1.86 -8.63
C MET A 59 -5.41 -2.64 -9.77
N ASP A 60 -5.92 -2.47 -11.00
CA ASP A 60 -5.44 -3.20 -12.19
C ASP A 60 -5.38 -4.74 -12.04
N GLY A 61 -6.26 -5.30 -11.20
CA GLY A 61 -6.34 -6.73 -10.93
C GLY A 61 -5.36 -7.24 -9.86
N ILE A 62 -4.49 -6.39 -9.35
CA ILE A 62 -3.50 -6.68 -8.31
C ILE A 62 -4.07 -6.24 -6.96
N LYS A 63 -3.78 -7.01 -5.89
CA LYS A 63 -4.09 -6.62 -4.51
C LYS A 63 -3.01 -5.66 -3.99
N TYR A 64 -3.43 -4.62 -3.28
CA TYR A 64 -2.57 -3.64 -2.64
C TYR A 64 -3.06 -3.41 -1.21
N SER A 65 -2.12 -3.08 -0.32
CA SER A 65 -2.36 -2.44 0.98
C SER A 65 -1.76 -1.03 0.93
N ALA A 66 -2.39 -0.08 1.63
CA ALA A 66 -1.86 1.26 1.77
C ALA A 66 -2.19 1.84 3.13
N ASN A 67 -1.16 2.34 3.80
CA ASN A 67 -1.28 2.86 5.15
C ASN A 67 -1.28 4.39 5.17
N PHE A 68 -2.12 4.93 6.05
CA PHE A 68 -2.32 6.36 6.25
C PHE A 68 -2.34 6.68 7.74
N ASP A 69 -1.71 7.78 8.11
CA ASP A 69 -1.89 8.38 9.44
C ASP A 69 -3.33 8.86 9.61
N THR A 70 -3.80 8.98 10.86
CA THR A 70 -5.17 9.46 11.18
C THR A 70 -5.53 10.84 10.59
N ASP A 71 -4.55 11.67 10.23
CA ASP A 71 -4.73 12.96 9.57
C ASP A 71 -4.81 12.87 8.03
N GLY A 72 -4.73 11.66 7.48
CA GLY A 72 -4.74 11.39 6.04
C GLY A 72 -3.37 11.40 5.38
N ALA A 73 -2.27 11.58 6.12
CA ALA A 73 -0.94 11.51 5.53
C ALA A 73 -0.64 10.07 5.07
N TRP A 74 -0.40 9.90 3.78
CA TRP A 74 0.07 8.63 3.22
C TRP A 74 1.44 8.24 3.78
N LYS A 75 1.56 6.99 4.22
CA LYS A 75 2.81 6.39 4.73
C LYS A 75 3.45 5.50 3.68
N GLU A 76 2.70 4.48 3.24
CA GLU A 76 3.19 3.47 2.32
C GLU A 76 2.10 2.83 1.47
N THR A 77 2.53 2.17 0.41
CA THR A 77 1.69 1.29 -0.40
C THR A 77 2.52 0.12 -0.86
N GLU A 78 2.00 -1.06 -0.63
CA GLU A 78 2.70 -2.31 -0.92
C GLU A 78 1.85 -3.23 -1.79
N HIS A 79 2.54 -4.16 -2.44
CA HIS A 79 1.94 -5.25 -3.19
C HIS A 79 2.97 -6.33 -3.45
N LYS A 80 2.47 -7.56 -3.51
CA LYS A 80 3.25 -8.73 -3.94
C LYS A 80 3.67 -8.61 -5.41
N VAL A 81 4.91 -8.99 -5.69
CA VAL A 81 5.48 -9.03 -7.03
C VAL A 81 6.17 -10.37 -7.28
N LYS A 82 6.35 -10.73 -8.55
CA LYS A 82 7.15 -11.91 -8.89
C LYS A 82 8.63 -11.56 -8.89
N SER A 83 9.48 -12.57 -8.66
CA SER A 83 10.94 -12.42 -8.77
C SER A 83 11.40 -11.88 -10.14
N SER A 84 10.65 -12.15 -11.22
CA SER A 84 10.91 -11.60 -12.55
C SER A 84 10.71 -10.09 -12.68
N GLU A 85 9.97 -9.48 -11.76
CA GLU A 85 9.65 -8.04 -11.75
C GLU A 85 10.64 -7.24 -10.88
N VAL A 86 11.50 -7.94 -10.13
CA VAL A 86 12.52 -7.33 -9.28
C VAL A 86 13.78 -7.03 -10.10
N PRO A 87 14.38 -5.82 -9.96
CA PRO A 87 15.63 -5.49 -10.62
C PRO A 87 16.77 -6.45 -10.22
N GLU A 88 17.59 -6.85 -11.19
CA GLU A 88 18.64 -7.86 -10.99
C GLU A 88 19.64 -7.48 -9.90
N GLN A 89 19.96 -6.19 -9.76
CA GLN A 89 20.85 -5.69 -8.72
C GLN A 89 20.33 -5.99 -7.31
N ILE A 90 19.01 -5.90 -7.10
CA ILE A 90 18.40 -6.14 -5.79
C ILE A 90 18.44 -7.64 -5.46
N LYS A 91 18.08 -8.49 -6.43
CA LYS A 91 18.19 -9.95 -6.28
C LYS A 91 19.63 -10.37 -6.00
N THR A 92 20.59 -9.79 -6.71
CA THR A 92 22.02 -10.05 -6.49
C THR A 92 22.46 -9.63 -5.09
N ALA A 93 22.00 -8.48 -4.60
CA ALA A 93 22.30 -8.03 -3.23
C ALA A 93 21.78 -9.01 -2.18
N LEU A 94 20.54 -9.51 -2.35
CA LEU A 94 19.95 -10.51 -1.47
C LEU A 94 20.76 -11.82 -1.50
N THR A 95 20.94 -12.42 -2.67
CA THR A 95 21.59 -13.74 -2.79
C THR A 95 23.07 -13.73 -2.39
N THR A 96 23.74 -12.58 -2.51
CA THR A 96 25.13 -12.42 -2.06
C THR A 96 25.21 -12.37 -0.53
N ALA A 97 24.28 -11.66 0.12
CA ALA A 97 24.26 -11.52 1.57
C ALA A 97 23.69 -12.77 2.26
N PHE A 98 22.76 -13.46 1.61
CA PHE A 98 22.06 -14.64 2.10
C PHE A 98 22.18 -15.76 1.07
N PRO A 99 23.38 -16.37 0.92
CA PRO A 99 23.52 -17.53 0.07
C PRO A 99 22.68 -18.69 0.63
N ASP A 100 22.22 -19.55 -0.30
CA ASP A 100 21.46 -20.77 -0.03
C ASP A 100 20.10 -20.58 0.66
N SER A 101 19.60 -19.34 0.78
CA SER A 101 18.24 -19.07 1.26
C SER A 101 17.21 -19.26 0.14
N LYS A 102 16.02 -19.73 0.50
CA LYS A 102 14.85 -19.79 -0.37
C LYS A 102 14.03 -18.50 -0.21
N ILE A 103 13.50 -17.96 -1.30
CA ILE A 103 12.61 -16.80 -1.26
C ILE A 103 11.18 -17.33 -1.21
N GLU A 104 10.45 -17.00 -0.16
CA GLU A 104 9.04 -17.39 0.02
C GLU A 104 8.09 -16.35 -0.59
N ASP A 105 8.35 -15.07 -0.35
CA ASP A 105 7.51 -13.98 -0.84
C ASP A 105 8.33 -12.73 -1.16
N ILE A 106 7.78 -11.89 -2.04
CA ILE A 106 8.39 -10.63 -2.45
C ILE A 106 7.33 -9.55 -2.54
N GLU A 107 7.54 -8.48 -1.79
CA GLU A 107 6.73 -7.27 -1.86
C GLU A 107 7.53 -6.06 -2.34
N VAL A 108 6.84 -5.11 -2.94
CA VAL A 108 7.39 -3.78 -3.22
C VAL A 108 6.62 -2.76 -2.41
N SER A 109 7.32 -2.07 -1.52
CA SER A 109 6.78 -0.99 -0.69
C SER A 109 7.25 0.37 -1.23
N ASP A 110 6.29 1.21 -1.65
CA ASP A 110 6.52 2.60 -1.98
C ASP A 110 6.23 3.47 -0.77
N THR A 111 7.17 4.34 -0.39
CA THR A 111 7.03 5.28 0.73
C THR A 111 7.41 6.70 0.30
N LYS A 112 7.26 7.69 1.18
CA LYS A 112 7.81 9.04 0.96
C LYS A 112 9.34 9.05 0.79
N SER A 113 10.04 8.08 1.37
CA SER A 113 11.50 7.96 1.31
C SER A 113 12.01 7.26 0.06
N GLY A 114 11.10 6.66 -0.73
CA GLY A 114 11.41 5.92 -1.93
C GLY A 114 10.85 4.49 -1.90
N ARG A 115 11.28 3.72 -2.90
CA ARG A 115 10.88 2.33 -3.09
C ARG A 115 11.82 1.35 -2.39
N PHE A 116 11.23 0.35 -1.77
CA PHE A 116 11.88 -0.77 -1.11
C PHE A 116 11.37 -2.10 -1.69
N TYR A 117 12.21 -3.13 -1.54
CA TYR A 117 11.91 -4.50 -1.90
C TYR A 117 12.02 -5.35 -0.64
N GLU A 118 10.93 -5.99 -0.26
CA GLU A 118 10.82 -6.77 0.97
C GLU A 118 10.77 -8.23 0.59
N PHE A 119 11.70 -9.01 1.14
CA PHE A 119 11.83 -10.43 0.86
C PHE A 119 11.58 -11.21 2.14
N MET A 120 10.59 -12.09 2.12
CA MET A 120 10.52 -13.17 3.08
C MET A 120 11.42 -14.31 2.58
N ILE A 121 12.43 -14.67 3.36
CA ILE A 121 13.37 -15.74 3.01
C ILE A 121 13.45 -16.79 4.11
N GLU A 122 13.52 -18.05 3.69
CA GLU A 122 13.77 -19.21 4.55
C GLU A 122 15.27 -19.54 4.47
N LYS A 123 15.97 -19.55 5.61
CA LYS A 123 17.38 -19.96 5.70
C LYS A 123 17.59 -21.01 6.79
N GLY A 124 17.59 -22.28 6.37
CA GLY A 124 17.56 -23.39 7.31
C GLY A 124 16.16 -23.52 7.88
N GLU A 125 16.01 -23.44 9.20
CA GLU A 125 14.71 -23.50 9.91
C GLU A 125 14.30 -22.10 10.40
N THR A 126 14.70 -21.03 9.70
CA THR A 126 14.46 -19.66 10.14
C THR A 126 13.95 -18.82 9.00
N ASP A 127 12.78 -18.23 9.18
CA ASP A 127 12.23 -17.22 8.31
C ASP A 127 12.76 -15.84 8.68
N MET A 128 13.07 -15.04 7.67
CA MET A 128 13.57 -13.69 7.83
C MET A 128 12.93 -12.75 6.82
N GLU A 129 12.57 -11.56 7.29
CA GLU A 129 12.21 -10.44 6.43
C GLU A 129 13.46 -9.57 6.18
N ILE A 130 13.81 -9.42 4.90
CA ILE A 130 14.93 -8.61 4.44
C ILE A 130 14.39 -7.47 3.58
N VAL A 131 14.65 -6.23 3.98
CA VAL A 131 14.26 -5.04 3.19
C VAL A 131 15.49 -4.44 2.52
N ILE A 132 15.39 -4.25 1.21
CA ILE A 132 16.46 -3.70 0.37
C ILE A 132 15.97 -2.43 -0.32
N ASP A 133 16.74 -1.35 -0.23
CA ASP A 133 16.42 -0.11 -0.95
C ASP A 133 16.64 -0.24 -2.47
N SER A 134 16.12 0.72 -3.24
CA SER A 134 16.31 0.79 -4.69
C SER A 134 17.77 0.84 -5.20
N LYS A 135 18.76 1.02 -4.32
CA LYS A 135 20.20 1.02 -4.64
C LYS A 135 20.87 -0.31 -4.32
N GLY A 136 20.14 -1.28 -3.76
CA GLY A 136 20.68 -2.58 -3.37
C GLY A 136 21.28 -2.61 -1.95
N ASN A 137 21.02 -1.60 -1.12
CA ASN A 137 21.46 -1.62 0.28
C ASN A 137 20.42 -2.34 1.14
N ILE A 138 20.86 -3.28 1.96
CA ILE A 138 20.00 -3.92 2.96
C ILE A 138 19.78 -2.93 4.11
N VAL A 139 18.52 -2.53 4.32
CA VAL A 139 18.13 -1.53 5.32
C VAL A 139 17.44 -2.13 6.54
N LYS A 140 16.89 -3.35 6.42
CA LYS A 140 16.29 -4.11 7.52
C LYS A 140 16.62 -5.59 7.40
N LYS A 141 16.77 -6.24 8.55
CA LYS A 141 16.90 -7.69 8.71
C LYS A 141 16.15 -8.06 10.00
N GLU A 142 15.11 -8.86 9.88
CA GLU A 142 14.28 -9.28 11.00
C GLU A 142 14.00 -10.77 10.90
N MET A 143 14.15 -11.51 12.01
CA MET A 143 13.72 -12.91 12.08
C MET A 143 12.22 -12.92 12.35
N LYS A 144 11.48 -13.77 11.64
CA LYS A 144 10.05 -14.00 11.90
C LYS A 144 9.91 -15.25 12.74
N ASP A 145 9.13 -15.16 13.81
CA ASP A 145 8.74 -16.32 14.60
C ASP A 145 7.62 -17.08 13.86
N GLU A 146 7.58 -18.41 13.95
CA GLU A 146 6.65 -19.30 13.21
C GLU A 146 5.15 -18.98 13.41
N GLU A 147 4.78 -18.11 14.36
CA GLU A 147 3.38 -17.77 14.65
C GLU A 147 2.82 -16.59 13.85
N ASP A 148 3.66 -15.83 13.12
CA ASP A 148 3.24 -14.65 12.34
C ASP A 148 2.95 -14.97 10.86
N SER A 149 3.16 -16.20 10.40
CA SER A 149 2.75 -16.64 9.05
C SER A 149 1.31 -17.15 9.08
N ASP A 150 0.43 -16.46 8.36
CA ASP A 150 -0.91 -16.88 7.95
C ASP A 150 -2.04 -16.70 8.98
N ASN A 151 -2.62 -15.50 9.00
CA ASN A 151 -4.08 -15.32 9.09
C ASN A 151 -4.54 -14.34 8.00
N ASP A 152 -4.45 -14.79 6.74
CA ASP A 152 -5.03 -14.12 5.56
C ASP A 152 -6.24 -14.92 5.03
#